data_AF-A0A9X6ZR46-F1
#
_entry.id   AF-A0A9X6ZR46-F1
#
_cell.length_a   1.000
_cell.length_b   1.000
_cell.length_c   1.000
_cell.angle_alpha   90.00
_cell.angle_beta   90.00
_cell.angle_gamma   90.00
#
_symmetry.space_group_name_H-M   'P 1'
#
loop_
_entity.id
_entity.type
_entity.pdbx_description
1 polymer ?
#
loop_
_entity_poly.entity_id
_entity_poly.type
_entity_poly.pdbx_seq_one_letter_code
_entity_poly.pdbx_strand_id
1 'polypeptide(L)'
;MRESVYKKDINRVEVSGEIRNLPEFVRYIQTTEGVRPLISFDLMCYRNRKSEGEEWQLDELKIVLFDNEAFLQNAKEGDRYHFIGELQSRNYNRVNEEMDELYALAVENYHAITGSYPCENQPTNKKKEPIDWRKLIQFTLIPDAPEDSMFDRDMVKGKSQETPFIYVVNADGEVTKESQHVTYEIVAVQKPIKLEEPVDVLEGDINRVKMCGRVTRNPFFNFLGQEKPVAFVNFNVGTKSDFFSEHMFFNNAIAWGKNAEAIFQEVKEGDYVFFKGRLQSRPYVKKFRKRWTTPGGNRKKKDIELPLKTREVSISYIEKQIKKNKDSSPYKK
;
A
#
# COMPACT_ATOMS: atom_id res chain seq x y z
N MET A 1 15.16 11.92 -21.90
CA MET A 1 14.92 10.50 -21.54
C MET A 1 14.73 9.69 -22.82
N ARG A 2 15.02 8.39 -22.81
CA ARG A 2 14.73 7.54 -23.99
C ARG A 2 13.23 7.27 -24.09
N GLU A 3 12.76 7.00 -25.31
CA GLU A 3 11.36 6.63 -25.58
C GLU A 3 11.31 5.28 -26.28
N SER A 4 10.34 4.45 -25.92
CA SER A 4 10.06 3.20 -26.62
C SER A 4 8.56 2.94 -26.71
N VAL A 5 8.15 1.91 -27.45
CA VAL A 5 6.72 1.66 -27.71
C VAL A 5 6.09 0.90 -26.55
N TYR A 6 5.04 1.48 -25.96
CA TYR A 6 4.23 0.79 -24.97
C TYR A 6 3.59 -0.46 -25.59
N LYS A 7 3.86 -1.63 -25.00
CA LYS A 7 3.27 -2.90 -25.42
C LYS A 7 2.17 -3.35 -24.46
N LYS A 8 2.53 -3.46 -23.18
CA LYS A 8 1.66 -3.88 -22.09
C LYS A 8 2.24 -3.44 -20.76
N ASP A 9 1.43 -3.52 -19.71
CA ASP A 9 1.92 -3.36 -18.34
C ASP A 9 2.89 -4.50 -18.00
N ILE A 10 3.84 -4.19 -17.11
CA ILE A 10 4.79 -5.13 -16.55
C ILE A 10 4.84 -4.84 -15.06
N ASN A 11 4.67 -5.86 -14.23
CA ASN A 11 4.86 -5.77 -12.80
C ASN A 11 5.65 -7.00 -12.33
N ARG A 12 6.97 -6.95 -12.42
CA ARG A 12 7.82 -8.08 -12.08
C ARG A 12 8.86 -7.69 -11.04
N VAL A 13 8.88 -8.46 -9.96
CA VAL A 13 9.85 -8.38 -8.88
C VAL A 13 10.57 -9.71 -8.79
N GLU A 14 11.89 -9.66 -8.71
CA GLU A 14 12.75 -10.81 -8.50
C GLU A 14 13.60 -10.52 -7.27
N VAL A 15 13.46 -11.34 -6.23
CA VAL A 15 14.13 -11.14 -4.94
C VAL A 15 14.67 -12.44 -4.39
N SER A 16 15.79 -12.37 -3.68
CA SER A 16 16.24 -13.43 -2.78
C SER A 16 16.42 -12.88 -1.37
N GLY A 17 16.45 -13.77 -0.38
CA GLY A 17 16.73 -13.38 0.99
C GLY A 17 16.48 -14.49 1.99
N GLU A 18 16.62 -14.14 3.25
CA GLU A 18 16.40 -15.00 4.41
C GLU A 18 14.96 -14.86 4.94
N ILE A 19 14.30 -15.98 5.22
CA ILE A 19 12.94 -16.02 5.77
C ILE A 19 12.93 -15.58 7.23
N ARG A 20 11.99 -14.69 7.57
CA ARG A 20 11.64 -14.26 8.93
C ARG A 20 10.13 -14.19 9.12
N ASN A 21 9.67 -14.33 10.37
CA ASN A 21 8.26 -14.23 10.73
C ASN A 21 7.41 -15.22 9.91
N LEU A 22 7.90 -16.45 9.76
CA LEU A 22 7.17 -17.51 9.05
C LEU A 22 5.97 -17.95 9.92
N PRO A 23 4.73 -17.99 9.40
CA PRO A 23 3.57 -18.36 10.19
C PRO A 23 3.57 -19.86 10.51
N GLU A 24 3.06 -20.22 11.68
CA GLU A 24 2.95 -21.63 12.11
C GLU A 24 1.90 -22.41 11.30
N PHE A 25 0.88 -21.73 10.79
CA PHE A 25 -0.24 -22.33 10.07
C PHE A 25 -0.59 -21.56 8.79
N VAL A 26 -1.09 -22.30 7.80
CA VAL A 26 -1.66 -21.73 6.58
C VAL A 26 -2.95 -20.99 6.93
N ARG A 27 -3.08 -19.75 6.45
CA ARG A 27 -4.34 -19.01 6.55
C ARG A 27 -5.19 -19.32 5.32
N TYR A 28 -6.50 -19.50 5.51
CA TYR A 28 -7.44 -19.64 4.40
C TYR A 28 -8.23 -18.35 4.23
N ILE A 29 -8.26 -17.83 3.00
CA ILE A 29 -8.96 -16.58 2.68
C ILE A 29 -10.05 -16.81 1.64
N GLN A 30 -11.19 -16.16 1.83
CA GLN A 30 -12.26 -16.15 0.82
C GLN A 30 -11.88 -15.21 -0.32
N THR A 31 -11.88 -15.72 -1.54
CA THR A 31 -11.77 -14.94 -2.79
C THR A 31 -13.05 -15.13 -3.61
N THR A 32 -13.12 -14.41 -4.74
CA THR A 32 -14.19 -14.60 -5.74
C THR A 32 -14.18 -15.99 -6.37
N GLU A 33 -13.03 -16.66 -6.35
CA GLU A 33 -12.83 -18.00 -6.94
C GLU A 33 -13.01 -19.12 -5.91
N GLY A 34 -13.27 -18.79 -4.64
CA GLY A 34 -13.44 -19.75 -3.55
C GLY A 34 -12.50 -19.47 -2.38
N VAL A 35 -12.39 -20.43 -1.47
CA VAL A 35 -11.45 -20.35 -0.34
C VAL A 35 -10.08 -20.79 -0.84
N ARG A 36 -9.06 -19.93 -0.68
CA ARG A 36 -7.67 -20.21 -1.11
C ARG A 36 -6.71 -20.16 0.08
N PRO A 37 -5.76 -21.09 0.19
CA PRO A 37 -4.69 -21.02 1.17
C PRO A 37 -3.72 -19.86 0.85
N LEU A 38 -3.27 -19.20 1.91
CA LEU A 38 -2.38 -18.05 1.89
C LEU A 38 -1.34 -18.19 2.99
N ILE A 39 -0.08 -18.00 2.61
CA ILE A 39 1.06 -17.92 3.51
C ILE A 39 1.69 -16.55 3.31
N SER A 40 1.98 -15.83 4.40
CA SER A 40 2.66 -14.54 4.33
C SER A 40 3.73 -14.42 5.41
N PHE A 41 4.91 -13.97 5.03
CA PHE A 41 6.07 -13.85 5.91
C PHE A 41 6.98 -12.71 5.42
N ASP A 42 8.04 -12.43 6.17
CA ASP A 42 9.01 -11.39 5.85
C ASP A 42 10.26 -12.03 5.23
N LEU A 43 10.83 -11.36 4.23
CA LEU A 43 12.07 -11.76 3.56
C LEU A 43 13.10 -10.67 3.78
N MET A 44 14.22 -11.03 4.42
CA MET A 44 15.36 -10.16 4.66
C MET A 44 16.28 -10.23 3.45
N CYS A 45 16.27 -9.17 2.65
CA CYS A 45 17.04 -9.08 1.41
C CYS A 45 18.28 -8.21 1.63
N TYR A 46 19.45 -8.83 1.71
CA TYR A 46 20.71 -8.16 2.01
C TYR A 46 21.22 -7.34 0.81
N ARG A 47 21.72 -6.13 1.07
CA ARG A 47 22.27 -5.25 0.03
C ARG A 47 23.74 -5.55 -0.19
N ASN A 48 24.21 -5.30 -1.42
CA ASN A 48 25.63 -5.29 -1.73
C ASN A 48 26.40 -4.32 -0.82
N ARG A 49 27.63 -4.70 -0.45
CA ARG A 49 28.52 -3.91 0.40
C ARG A 49 29.76 -3.49 -0.38
N LYS A 50 30.37 -2.37 0.00
CA LYS A 50 31.60 -1.88 -0.65
C LYS A 50 32.84 -2.60 -0.12
N SER A 51 32.78 -3.11 1.10
CA SER A 51 33.85 -3.87 1.74
C SER A 51 33.27 -4.81 2.81
N GLU A 52 34.03 -5.85 3.17
CA GLU A 52 33.57 -6.89 4.11
C GLU A 52 33.31 -6.37 5.53
N GLY A 53 34.00 -5.30 5.93
CA GLY A 53 33.87 -4.66 7.24
C GLY A 53 32.70 -3.66 7.35
N GLU A 54 31.97 -3.39 6.27
CA GLU A 54 30.79 -2.54 6.29
C GLU A 54 29.59 -3.31 6.90
N GLU A 55 28.78 -2.63 7.72
CA GLU A 55 27.56 -3.22 8.26
C GLU A 55 26.58 -3.58 7.14
N TRP A 56 25.84 -4.68 7.32
CA TRP A 56 24.79 -5.06 6.39
C TRP A 56 23.68 -4.01 6.38
N GLN A 57 23.43 -3.47 5.19
CA GLN A 57 22.14 -2.89 4.90
C GLN A 57 21.24 -3.99 4.35
N LEU A 58 19.95 -3.92 4.65
CA LEU A 58 18.97 -4.87 4.14
C LEU A 58 17.63 -4.19 3.85
N ASP A 59 16.84 -4.86 3.02
CA ASP A 59 15.45 -4.52 2.75
C ASP A 59 14.54 -5.63 3.29
N GLU A 60 13.61 -5.26 4.18
CA GLU A 60 12.61 -6.19 4.69
C GLU A 60 11.38 -6.15 3.77
N LEU A 61 11.16 -7.24 3.05
CA LEU A 61 10.10 -7.37 2.05
C LEU A 61 9.00 -8.31 2.57
N LYS A 62 7.75 -8.08 2.18
CA LYS A 62 6.64 -8.98 2.53
C LYS A 62 6.38 -9.94 1.38
N ILE A 63 6.48 -11.24 1.62
CA ILE A 63 6.16 -12.27 0.63
C ILE A 63 4.77 -12.83 0.92
N VAL A 64 4.00 -13.06 -0.14
CA VAL A 64 2.70 -13.74 -0.10
C VAL A 64 2.72 -14.88 -1.10
N LEU A 65 2.40 -16.07 -0.62
CA LEU A 65 2.22 -17.27 -1.42
C LEU A 65 0.75 -17.67 -1.40
N PHE A 66 0.18 -17.90 -2.57
CA PHE A 66 -1.12 -18.54 -2.74
C PHE A 66 -0.93 -20.00 -3.13
N ASP A 67 -1.85 -20.88 -2.71
CA ASP A 67 -1.94 -22.26 -3.20
C ASP A 67 -0.63 -23.07 -3.07
N ASN A 68 0.14 -22.80 -2.01
CA ASN A 68 1.44 -23.43 -1.77
C ASN A 68 1.63 -23.86 -0.31
N GLU A 69 0.68 -24.64 0.20
CA GLU A 69 0.67 -25.15 1.58
C GLU A 69 1.93 -25.95 1.91
N ALA A 70 2.42 -26.72 0.94
CA ALA A 70 3.63 -27.52 1.05
C ALA A 70 4.89 -26.68 1.36
N PHE A 71 4.87 -25.36 1.10
CA PHE A 71 5.97 -24.48 1.46
C PHE A 71 6.22 -24.49 2.98
N LEU A 72 5.18 -24.38 3.80
CA LEU A 72 5.34 -24.37 5.27
C LEU A 72 5.83 -25.70 5.84
N GLN A 73 5.67 -26.80 5.10
CA GLN A 73 6.19 -28.11 5.53
C GLN A 73 7.71 -28.22 5.36
N ASN A 74 8.30 -27.41 4.47
CA ASN A 74 9.70 -27.55 4.07
C ASN A 74 10.57 -26.33 4.41
N ALA A 75 9.96 -25.14 4.52
CA ALA A 75 10.65 -23.92 4.86
C ALA A 75 10.68 -23.71 6.38
N LYS A 76 11.77 -23.15 6.88
CA LYS A 76 11.93 -22.71 8.27
C LYS A 76 12.51 -21.31 8.33
N GLU A 77 12.40 -20.65 9.48
CA GLU A 77 13.10 -19.39 9.71
C GLU A 77 14.62 -19.54 9.48
N GLY A 78 15.23 -18.52 8.88
CA GLY A 78 16.64 -18.55 8.51
C GLY A 78 16.95 -19.25 7.18
N ASP A 79 16.00 -20.01 6.60
CA ASP A 79 16.20 -20.54 5.25
C ASP A 79 16.27 -19.40 4.22
N ARG A 80 17.06 -19.61 3.16
CA ARG A 80 17.17 -18.67 2.05
C ARG A 80 16.40 -19.16 0.83
N TYR A 81 15.72 -18.23 0.17
CA TYR A 81 14.91 -18.52 -1.00
C TYR A 81 14.99 -17.40 -2.03
N HIS A 82 14.79 -17.79 -3.29
CA HIS A 82 14.55 -16.91 -4.43
C HIS A 82 13.08 -16.95 -4.83
N PHE A 83 12.53 -15.76 -5.09
CA PHE A 83 11.14 -15.54 -5.47
C PHE A 83 11.05 -14.66 -6.71
N ILE A 84 10.09 -15.00 -7.57
CA ILE A 84 9.64 -14.17 -8.67
C ILE A 84 8.15 -13.89 -8.45
N GLY A 85 7.79 -12.61 -8.43
CA GLY A 85 6.45 -12.16 -8.06
C GLY A 85 6.05 -10.84 -8.70
N GLU A 86 4.89 -10.36 -8.29
CA GLU A 86 4.35 -9.05 -8.63
C GLU A 86 4.24 -8.19 -7.37
N LEU A 87 4.50 -6.89 -7.48
CA LEU A 87 4.34 -5.94 -6.38
C LEU A 87 2.89 -5.47 -6.28
N GLN A 88 2.28 -5.64 -5.12
CA GLN A 88 0.88 -5.28 -4.87
C GLN A 88 0.78 -4.27 -3.75
N SER A 89 0.13 -3.14 -4.05
CA SER A 89 -0.33 -2.20 -3.04
C SER A 89 -1.65 -2.67 -2.45
N ARG A 90 -1.71 -2.89 -1.13
CA ARG A 90 -2.93 -3.27 -0.43
C ARG A 90 -3.31 -2.23 0.60
N ASN A 91 -4.56 -1.77 0.52
CA ASN A 91 -5.15 -0.91 1.54
C ASN A 91 -5.65 -1.80 2.67
N TYR A 92 -5.14 -1.57 3.87
CA TYR A 92 -5.71 -2.14 5.09
C TYR A 92 -6.26 -1.01 5.94
N ASN A 93 -7.48 -1.21 6.41
CA ASN A 93 -7.99 -0.45 7.53
C ASN A 93 -7.38 -1.05 8.80
N ARG A 94 -6.72 -0.21 9.59
CA ARG A 94 -6.28 -0.62 10.91
C ARG A 94 -7.35 -0.18 11.90
N VAL A 95 -7.90 -1.15 12.62
CA VAL A 95 -8.80 -0.89 13.74
C VAL A 95 -7.96 -0.19 14.80
N ASN A 96 -8.30 1.07 15.07
CA ASN A 96 -7.95 1.67 16.33
C ASN A 96 -9.22 1.51 17.16
N GLU A 97 -9.25 0.46 17.98
CA GLU A 97 -10.37 0.03 18.82
C GLU A 97 -10.67 1.07 19.90
N GLU A 98 -11.16 2.24 19.50
CA GLU A 98 -11.65 3.23 20.45
C GLU A 98 -12.95 3.82 19.92
N MET A 99 -14.02 3.39 20.57
CA MET A 99 -15.37 3.92 20.43
C MET A 99 -15.40 5.36 20.93
N ASP A 100 -16.07 6.23 20.18
CA ASP A 100 -16.46 7.54 20.67
C ASP A 100 -17.93 7.44 21.07
N GLU A 101 -18.19 7.47 22.38
CA GLU A 101 -19.50 7.20 22.99
C GLU A 101 -20.62 8.06 22.40
N LEU A 102 -20.32 9.31 22.03
CA LEU A 102 -21.30 10.21 21.42
C LEU A 102 -21.78 9.67 20.06
N TYR A 103 -20.86 9.25 19.21
CA TYR A 103 -21.21 8.75 17.88
C TYR A 103 -21.79 7.34 17.94
N ALA A 104 -21.35 6.49 18.88
CA ALA A 104 -21.97 5.20 19.13
C ALA A 104 -23.45 5.36 19.53
N LEU A 105 -23.73 6.25 20.49
CA LEU A 105 -25.09 6.56 20.93
C LEU A 105 -25.93 7.18 19.81
N ALA A 106 -25.36 8.06 18.98
CA ALA A 106 -26.07 8.62 17.83
C ALA A 106 -26.46 7.55 16.80
N VAL A 107 -25.58 6.57 16.53
CA VAL A 107 -25.88 5.44 15.64
C VAL A 107 -26.95 4.54 16.24
N GLU A 108 -26.87 4.23 17.53
CA GLU A 108 -27.89 3.45 18.24
C GLU A 108 -29.26 4.12 18.18
N ASN A 109 -29.33 5.41 18.50
CA ASN A 109 -30.57 6.19 18.43
C ASN A 109 -31.13 6.24 17.00
N TYR A 110 -30.29 6.44 16.00
CA TYR A 110 -30.72 6.42 14.60
C TYR A 110 -31.32 5.06 14.21
N HIS A 111 -30.68 3.97 14.62
CA HIS A 111 -31.17 2.63 14.37
C HIS A 111 -32.50 2.38 15.09
N ALA A 112 -32.65 2.81 16.34
CA ALA A 112 -33.90 2.71 17.09
C ALA A 112 -35.05 3.48 16.41
N ILE A 113 -34.77 4.62 15.77
CA ILE A 113 -35.78 5.44 15.07
C ILE A 113 -36.14 4.86 13.70
N THR A 114 -35.16 4.39 12.95
CA THR A 114 -35.34 4.08 11.51
C THR A 114 -35.38 2.58 11.20
N GLY A 115 -34.96 1.73 12.13
CA GLY A 115 -34.76 0.29 11.90
C GLY A 115 -33.58 -0.04 10.97
N SER A 116 -32.69 0.92 10.70
CA SER A 116 -31.54 0.75 9.82
C SER A 116 -30.33 1.52 10.33
N TYR A 117 -29.12 1.06 10.01
CA TYR A 117 -27.91 1.82 10.34
C TYR A 117 -27.72 3.03 9.40
N PRO A 118 -27.11 4.12 9.88
CA PRO A 118 -26.91 5.37 9.12
C PRO A 118 -25.78 5.21 8.10
N CYS A 119 -25.95 4.32 7.12
CA CYS A 119 -24.97 3.99 6.09
C CYS A 119 -25.63 3.95 4.71
N GLU A 120 -24.87 4.11 3.64
CA GLU A 120 -25.41 3.92 2.27
C GLU A 120 -25.83 2.46 2.04
N ASN A 121 -25.00 1.50 2.48
CA ASN A 121 -25.30 0.07 2.48
C ASN A 121 -25.38 -0.42 3.93
N GLN A 122 -26.18 -1.45 4.19
CA GLN A 122 -26.25 -2.04 5.55
C GLN A 122 -25.04 -2.94 5.81
N PRO A 123 -24.43 -2.87 7.01
CA PRO A 123 -23.33 -3.73 7.39
C PRO A 123 -23.76 -5.21 7.44
N THR A 124 -22.79 -6.09 7.24
CA THR A 124 -22.97 -7.55 7.32
C THR A 124 -21.84 -8.14 8.17
N ASN A 125 -21.98 -9.40 8.59
CA ASN A 125 -20.93 -10.10 9.34
C ASN A 125 -19.57 -10.14 8.61
N LYS A 126 -19.55 -9.89 7.29
CA LYS A 126 -18.33 -9.88 6.47
C LYS A 126 -17.82 -8.48 6.15
N LYS A 127 -18.63 -7.43 6.35
CA LYS A 127 -18.34 -6.08 5.87
C LYS A 127 -18.93 -5.03 6.80
N LYS A 128 -18.04 -4.19 7.35
CA LYS A 128 -18.38 -2.94 8.04
C LYS A 128 -18.70 -1.86 7.01
N GLU A 129 -19.55 -0.91 7.37
CA GLU A 129 -19.97 0.17 6.46
C GLU A 129 -19.62 1.54 7.05
N PRO A 130 -19.14 2.49 6.22
CA PRO A 130 -18.92 3.87 6.67
C PRO A 130 -20.21 4.53 7.14
N ILE A 131 -20.13 5.28 8.23
CA ILE A 131 -21.25 6.11 8.70
C ILE A 131 -21.47 7.27 7.72
N ASP A 132 -22.71 7.47 7.30
CA ASP A 132 -23.18 8.61 6.54
C ASP A 132 -23.61 9.73 7.51
N TRP A 133 -22.72 10.71 7.69
CA TRP A 133 -22.93 11.82 8.63
C TRP A 133 -24.19 12.62 8.36
N ARG A 134 -24.60 12.73 7.08
CA ARG A 134 -25.80 13.49 6.68
C ARG A 134 -27.04 12.93 7.34
N LYS A 135 -27.12 11.60 7.48
CA LYS A 135 -28.26 10.92 8.12
C LYS A 135 -28.36 11.26 9.61
N LEU A 136 -27.24 11.24 10.33
CA LEU A 136 -27.21 11.59 11.76
C LEU A 136 -27.49 13.08 12.00
N ILE A 137 -26.96 13.95 11.14
CA ILE A 137 -27.19 15.40 11.19
C ILE A 137 -28.65 15.74 10.87
N GLN A 138 -29.25 15.10 9.86
CA GLN A 138 -30.65 15.32 9.47
C GLN A 138 -31.63 14.97 10.60
N PHE A 139 -31.32 13.94 11.38
CA PHE A 139 -32.10 13.55 12.56
C PHE A 139 -31.71 14.34 13.82
N THR A 140 -30.82 15.33 13.71
CA THR A 140 -30.33 16.18 14.81
C THR A 140 -29.65 15.39 15.95
N LEU A 141 -29.16 14.19 15.66
CA LEU A 141 -28.49 13.31 16.62
C LEU A 141 -27.05 13.76 16.88
N ILE A 142 -26.44 14.46 15.92
CA ILE A 142 -25.14 15.12 16.04
C ILE A 142 -25.19 16.50 15.36
N PRO A 143 -24.37 17.46 15.81
CA PRO A 143 -24.34 18.80 15.21
C PRO A 143 -23.56 18.85 13.88
N ASP A 144 -22.52 18.02 13.75
CA ASP A 144 -21.65 17.97 12.58
C ASP A 144 -20.86 16.65 12.55
N ALA A 145 -20.17 16.38 11.43
CA ALA A 145 -19.23 15.27 11.32
C ALA A 145 -18.03 15.44 12.30
N PRO A 146 -17.42 14.34 12.78
CA PRO A 146 -16.25 14.42 13.65
C PRO A 146 -15.09 15.18 12.97
N GLU A 147 -14.41 16.06 13.71
CA GLU A 147 -13.29 16.86 13.19
C GLU A 147 -12.12 16.00 12.66
N ASP A 148 -11.97 14.77 13.17
CA ASP A 148 -10.94 13.82 12.74
C ASP A 148 -11.45 12.76 11.74
N SER A 149 -12.69 12.92 11.26
CA SER A 149 -13.28 12.09 10.21
C SER A 149 -12.71 12.43 8.83
N MET A 150 -12.42 11.39 8.07
CA MET A 150 -11.98 11.42 6.68
C MET A 150 -13.13 11.79 5.74
N PHE A 151 -14.38 11.61 6.16
CA PHE A 151 -15.56 12.11 5.47
C PHE A 151 -16.07 13.34 6.20
N ASP A 152 -16.19 14.44 5.48
CA ASP A 152 -16.82 15.64 6.02
C ASP A 152 -18.36 15.49 6.08
N ARG A 153 -19.02 16.58 6.49
CA ARG A 153 -20.48 16.63 6.63
C ARG A 153 -21.25 16.32 5.35
N ASP A 154 -20.64 16.57 4.19
CA ASP A 154 -21.23 16.38 2.87
C ASP A 154 -20.81 15.03 2.27
N MET A 155 -20.13 14.19 3.07
CA MET A 155 -19.55 12.91 2.68
C MET A 155 -18.46 13.04 1.61
N VAL A 156 -17.81 14.21 1.51
CA VAL A 156 -16.62 14.39 0.68
C VAL A 156 -15.42 13.81 1.42
N LYS A 157 -14.70 12.90 0.75
CA LYS A 157 -13.56 12.19 1.34
C LYS A 157 -12.29 13.04 1.26
N GLY A 158 -11.72 13.40 2.41
CA GLY A 158 -10.44 14.09 2.54
C GLY A 158 -9.52 13.42 3.57
N LYS A 159 -8.39 12.85 3.12
CA LYS A 159 -7.41 12.20 4.00
C LYS A 159 -6.25 13.15 4.32
N SER A 160 -6.08 13.48 5.59
CA SER A 160 -4.97 14.29 6.07
C SER A 160 -4.43 13.80 7.42
N GLN A 161 -3.47 14.52 8.01
CA GLN A 161 -3.04 14.29 9.39
C GLN A 161 -4.12 14.66 10.41
N GLU A 162 -5.00 15.61 10.07
CA GLU A 162 -6.10 16.09 10.90
C GLU A 162 -7.36 15.25 10.74
N THR A 163 -7.57 14.66 9.56
CA THR A 163 -8.74 13.83 9.20
C THR A 163 -8.34 12.37 8.86
N PRO A 164 -7.71 11.63 9.79
CA PRO A 164 -7.11 10.33 9.48
C PRO A 164 -8.10 9.15 9.52
N PHE A 165 -9.31 9.32 10.07
CA PHE A 165 -10.18 8.19 10.46
C PHE A 165 -11.43 8.06 9.60
N ILE A 166 -11.78 6.84 9.25
CA ILE A 166 -13.13 6.51 8.78
C ILE A 166 -13.88 5.94 9.97
N TYR A 167 -15.06 6.47 10.27
CA TYR A 167 -15.95 5.89 11.25
C TYR A 167 -16.84 4.87 10.55
N VAL A 168 -16.90 3.67 11.11
CA VAL A 168 -17.63 2.53 10.55
C VAL A 168 -18.50 1.89 11.61
N VAL A 169 -19.60 1.29 11.16
CA VAL A 169 -20.48 0.45 11.98
C VAL A 169 -20.44 -0.99 11.46
N ASN A 170 -20.44 -1.96 12.36
CA ASN A 170 -20.52 -3.38 12.05
C ASN A 170 -21.96 -3.92 12.19
N ALA A 171 -22.17 -5.21 11.92
CA ALA A 171 -23.53 -5.78 11.85
C ALA A 171 -24.26 -5.79 13.22
N ASP A 172 -23.49 -5.89 14.29
CA ASP A 172 -23.93 -5.82 15.70
C ASP A 172 -24.09 -4.37 16.22
N GLY A 173 -23.80 -3.36 15.38
CA GLY A 173 -24.07 -1.95 15.68
C GLY A 173 -22.95 -1.23 16.44
N GLU A 174 -21.86 -1.93 16.74
CA GLU A 174 -20.65 -1.35 17.30
C GLU A 174 -20.00 -0.37 16.30
N VAL A 175 -19.72 0.83 16.81
CA VAL A 175 -19.07 1.92 16.06
C VAL A 175 -17.59 1.94 16.38
N THR A 176 -16.77 1.83 15.33
CA THR A 176 -15.30 1.90 15.43
C THR A 176 -14.74 2.95 14.49
N LYS A 177 -13.53 3.45 14.79
CA LYS A 177 -12.80 4.34 13.89
C LYS A 177 -11.52 3.69 13.37
N GLU A 178 -11.37 3.71 12.06
CA GLU A 178 -10.30 2.99 11.36
C GLU A 178 -9.41 3.95 10.60
N SER A 179 -8.09 3.75 10.68
CA SER A 179 -7.14 4.51 9.86
C SER A 179 -6.71 3.70 8.65
N GLN A 180 -6.61 4.33 7.48
CA GLN A 180 -6.16 3.65 6.27
C GLN A 180 -4.63 3.65 6.15
N HIS A 181 -4.07 2.46 5.93
CA HIS A 181 -2.65 2.25 5.64
C HIS A 181 -2.49 1.46 4.33
N VAL A 182 -1.44 1.78 3.57
CA VAL A 182 -1.07 1.05 2.37
C VAL A 182 0.18 0.26 2.70
N THR A 183 0.14 -1.04 2.47
CA THR A 183 1.30 -1.93 2.52
C THR A 183 1.61 -2.38 1.09
N TYR A 184 2.85 -2.78 0.89
CA TYR A 184 3.38 -3.25 -0.38
C TYR A 184 3.93 -4.65 -0.17
N GLU A 185 3.37 -5.60 -0.90
CA GLU A 185 3.62 -7.02 -0.73
C GLU A 185 4.00 -7.63 -2.09
N ILE A 186 4.85 -8.64 -2.08
CA ILE A 186 5.24 -9.39 -3.27
C ILE A 186 4.43 -10.67 -3.29
N VAL A 187 3.51 -10.78 -4.23
CA VAL A 187 2.80 -12.03 -4.50
C VAL A 187 3.67 -12.88 -5.41
N ALA A 188 4.14 -14.03 -4.92
CA ALA A 188 4.91 -14.94 -5.75
C ALA A 188 4.03 -15.53 -6.85
N VAL A 189 4.52 -15.48 -8.08
CA VAL A 189 3.83 -16.02 -9.27
C VAL A 189 4.56 -17.22 -9.87
N GLN A 190 5.69 -17.60 -9.28
CA GLN A 190 6.45 -18.80 -9.63
C GLN A 190 6.77 -19.59 -8.36
N LYS A 191 7.06 -20.88 -8.54
CA LYS A 191 7.48 -21.74 -7.44
C LYS A 191 8.77 -21.17 -6.80
N PRO A 192 8.80 -20.95 -5.47
CA PRO A 192 10.00 -20.52 -4.77
C PRO A 192 11.14 -21.53 -4.95
N ILE A 193 12.37 -21.03 -5.06
CA ILE A 193 13.58 -21.85 -5.19
C ILE A 193 14.39 -21.69 -3.90
N LYS A 194 14.63 -22.81 -3.18
CA LYS A 194 15.49 -22.81 -2.00
C LYS A 194 16.93 -22.57 -2.43
N LEU A 195 17.65 -21.73 -1.68
CA LEU A 195 19.05 -21.41 -1.89
C LEU A 195 19.87 -22.12 -0.80
N GLU A 196 20.78 -22.99 -1.21
CA GLU A 196 21.65 -23.72 -0.28
C GLU A 196 22.91 -22.92 0.08
N GLU A 197 23.29 -21.98 -0.78
CA GLU A 197 24.49 -21.17 -0.59
C GLU A 197 24.25 -20.00 0.39
N PRO A 198 25.25 -19.66 1.23
CA PRO A 198 25.19 -18.46 2.06
C PRO A 198 25.22 -17.19 1.22
N VAL A 199 24.91 -16.05 1.85
CA VAL A 199 24.90 -14.77 1.11
C VAL A 199 26.34 -14.39 0.78
N ASP A 200 26.58 -14.04 -0.47
CA ASP A 200 27.87 -13.47 -0.85
C ASP A 200 28.06 -12.14 -0.12
N VAL A 201 29.19 -12.02 0.55
CA VAL A 201 29.55 -10.94 1.47
C VAL A 201 29.52 -9.58 0.78
N LEU A 202 29.81 -9.51 -0.52
CA LEU A 202 29.93 -8.26 -1.29
C LEU A 202 28.75 -8.06 -2.24
N GLU A 203 28.24 -9.10 -2.89
CA GLU A 203 27.14 -9.00 -3.85
C GLU A 203 25.77 -8.86 -3.16
N GLY A 204 25.59 -9.48 -1.99
CA GLY A 204 24.30 -9.50 -1.29
C GLY A 204 23.25 -10.37 -1.99
N ASP A 205 21.98 -10.01 -1.83
CA ASP A 205 20.84 -10.68 -2.43
C ASP A 205 20.40 -10.08 -3.78
N ILE A 206 19.69 -10.88 -4.55
CA ILE A 206 18.97 -10.42 -5.73
C ILE A 206 17.83 -9.50 -5.27
N ASN A 207 17.75 -8.31 -5.84
CA ASN A 207 16.64 -7.39 -5.66
C ASN A 207 16.44 -6.56 -6.94
N ARG A 208 15.56 -7.04 -7.81
CA ARG A 208 15.35 -6.47 -9.15
C ARG A 208 13.87 -6.25 -9.40
N VAL A 209 13.52 -5.02 -9.73
CA VAL A 209 12.19 -4.63 -10.17
C VAL A 209 12.24 -4.26 -11.65
N LYS A 210 11.26 -4.74 -12.41
CA LYS A 210 10.93 -4.28 -13.76
C LYS A 210 9.46 -3.90 -13.77
N MET A 211 9.18 -2.64 -14.06
CA MET A 211 7.81 -2.13 -14.04
C MET A 211 7.52 -1.32 -15.30
N CYS A 212 6.36 -1.54 -15.89
CA CYS A 212 5.81 -0.73 -16.96
C CYS A 212 4.35 -0.43 -16.63
N GLY A 213 3.98 0.85 -16.61
CA GLY A 213 2.63 1.27 -16.25
C GLY A 213 2.40 2.75 -16.47
N ARG A 214 1.26 3.22 -15.98
CA ARG A 214 0.81 4.61 -16.14
C ARG A 214 1.10 5.43 -14.89
N VAL A 215 1.69 6.60 -15.04
CA VAL A 215 1.88 7.57 -13.97
C VAL A 215 0.53 8.16 -13.57
N THR A 216 0.18 8.09 -12.29
CA THR A 216 -1.20 8.37 -11.82
C THR A 216 -1.37 9.73 -11.16
N ARG A 217 -0.26 10.46 -10.97
CA ARG A 217 -0.22 11.83 -10.47
C ARG A 217 1.08 12.48 -10.90
N ASN A 218 1.10 13.80 -10.98
CA ASN A 218 2.35 14.52 -11.27
C ASN A 218 3.42 14.15 -10.24
N PRO A 219 4.68 13.92 -10.68
CA PRO A 219 5.77 13.64 -9.75
C PRO A 219 5.97 14.80 -8.77
N PHE A 220 6.18 14.47 -7.50
CA PHE A 220 6.59 15.44 -6.50
C PHE A 220 8.11 15.44 -6.41
N PHE A 221 8.69 16.64 -6.45
CA PHE A 221 10.13 16.87 -6.42
C PHE A 221 10.51 17.72 -5.22
N ASN A 222 11.60 17.36 -4.56
CA ASN A 222 12.15 18.11 -3.45
C ASN A 222 13.66 17.88 -3.33
N PHE A 223 14.35 18.71 -2.56
CA PHE A 223 15.70 18.43 -2.09
C PHE A 223 15.64 17.92 -0.65
N LEU A 224 16.35 16.81 -0.36
CA LEU A 224 16.41 16.20 0.97
C LEU A 224 17.82 16.29 1.53
N GLY A 225 17.96 16.63 2.82
CA GLY A 225 19.24 16.81 3.52
C GLY A 225 19.51 18.27 3.87
N GLN A 226 20.05 18.52 5.08
CA GLN A 226 20.32 19.88 5.56
C GLN A 226 21.61 20.46 4.97
N GLU A 227 22.74 19.76 5.11
CA GLU A 227 24.06 20.26 4.68
C GLU A 227 24.37 19.96 3.21
N LYS A 228 23.92 18.80 2.71
CA LYS A 228 24.10 18.37 1.32
C LYS A 228 22.75 17.95 0.75
N PRO A 229 21.94 18.93 0.29
CA PRO A 229 20.64 18.62 -0.29
C PRO A 229 20.80 17.76 -1.53
N VAL A 230 20.10 16.62 -1.56
CA VAL A 230 20.06 15.69 -2.69
C VAL A 230 18.69 15.77 -3.33
N ALA A 231 18.65 15.98 -4.66
CA ALA A 231 17.41 15.95 -5.42
C ALA A 231 16.68 14.62 -5.23
N PHE A 232 15.38 14.68 -5.00
CA PHE A 232 14.49 13.56 -4.75
C PHE A 232 13.21 13.75 -5.54
N VAL A 233 12.75 12.69 -6.19
CA VAL A 233 11.45 12.67 -6.83
C VAL A 233 10.69 11.43 -6.40
N ASN A 234 9.38 11.57 -6.18
CA ASN A 234 8.48 10.44 -6.02
C ASN A 234 7.23 10.58 -6.90
N PHE A 235 6.69 9.45 -7.32
CA PHE A 235 5.45 9.37 -8.08
C PHE A 235 4.84 7.98 -7.96
N ASN A 236 3.60 7.82 -8.44
CA ASN A 236 2.90 6.56 -8.43
C ASN A 236 2.72 6.04 -9.84
N VAL A 237 2.93 4.73 -9.99
CA VAL A 237 2.70 4.02 -11.24
C VAL A 237 1.64 2.96 -11.01
N GLY A 238 0.56 3.07 -11.77
CA GLY A 238 -0.50 2.08 -11.86
C GLY A 238 -0.09 0.97 -12.83
N THR A 239 -0.13 -0.27 -12.36
CA THR A 239 0.11 -1.47 -13.19
C THR A 239 -0.99 -2.48 -13.00
N LYS A 240 -1.47 -3.05 -14.10
CA LYS A 240 -2.30 -4.26 -14.06
C LYS A 240 -1.49 -5.47 -13.61
N SER A 241 -2.14 -6.36 -12.88
CA SER A 241 -1.58 -7.65 -12.47
C SER A 241 -1.87 -8.71 -13.52
N ASP A 242 -0.88 -9.51 -13.87
CA ASP A 242 -1.11 -10.70 -14.70
C ASP A 242 -1.76 -11.81 -13.84
N PHE A 243 -1.50 -11.84 -12.52
CA PHE A 243 -2.06 -12.81 -11.57
C PHE A 243 -3.53 -12.52 -11.18
N PHE A 244 -3.88 -11.26 -10.97
CA PHE A 244 -5.23 -10.78 -10.68
C PHE A 244 -5.71 -9.93 -11.85
N SER A 245 -6.16 -10.59 -12.93
CA SER A 245 -6.31 -10.03 -14.29
C SER A 245 -7.15 -8.75 -14.45
N GLU A 246 -7.86 -8.31 -13.41
CA GLU A 246 -8.69 -7.09 -13.42
C GLU A 246 -8.26 -6.03 -12.39
N HIS A 247 -7.24 -6.31 -11.58
CA HIS A 247 -6.81 -5.41 -10.51
C HIS A 247 -5.64 -4.53 -10.94
N MET A 248 -5.78 -3.24 -10.67
CA MET A 248 -4.71 -2.26 -10.80
C MET A 248 -4.05 -2.04 -9.45
N PHE A 249 -2.74 -2.13 -9.42
CA PHE A 249 -1.91 -1.85 -8.25
C PHE A 249 -1.16 -0.54 -8.45
N PHE A 250 -1.05 0.26 -7.39
CA PHE A 250 -0.48 1.60 -7.42
C PHE A 250 0.79 1.63 -6.58
N ASN A 251 1.94 1.55 -7.26
CA ASN A 251 3.23 1.39 -6.62
C ASN A 251 3.98 2.71 -6.56
N ASN A 252 4.59 2.99 -5.40
CA ASN A 252 5.45 4.17 -5.22
C ASN A 252 6.80 3.91 -5.91
N ALA A 253 7.24 4.86 -6.72
CA ALA A 253 8.55 4.86 -7.33
C ALA A 253 9.31 6.13 -6.94
N ILE A 254 10.60 5.98 -6.64
CA ILE A 254 11.48 7.06 -6.19
C ILE A 254 12.77 7.08 -6.99
N ALA A 255 13.35 8.26 -7.16
CA ALA A 255 14.68 8.44 -7.72
C ALA A 255 15.42 9.55 -7.00
N TRP A 256 16.76 9.56 -7.15
CA TRP A 256 17.67 10.44 -6.46
C TRP A 256 18.62 11.16 -7.43
N GLY A 257 19.12 12.32 -7.03
CA GLY A 257 20.14 13.08 -7.74
C GLY A 257 19.73 13.44 -9.17
N LYS A 258 20.65 13.27 -10.12
CA LYS A 258 20.41 13.61 -11.54
C LYS A 258 19.24 12.83 -12.16
N ASN A 259 18.99 11.60 -11.72
CA ASN A 259 17.84 10.83 -12.19
C ASN A 259 16.53 11.48 -11.71
N ALA A 260 16.50 12.03 -10.50
CA ALA A 260 15.32 12.71 -9.97
C ALA A 260 14.97 13.97 -10.78
N GLU A 261 15.99 14.78 -11.08
CA GLU A 261 15.83 16.00 -11.89
C GLU A 261 15.31 15.68 -13.29
N ALA A 262 15.92 14.71 -13.97
CA ALA A 262 15.49 14.29 -15.32
C ALA A 262 14.06 13.74 -15.33
N ILE A 263 13.69 12.94 -14.32
CA ILE A 263 12.32 12.42 -14.20
C ILE A 263 11.33 13.55 -13.98
N PHE A 264 11.60 14.49 -13.09
CA PHE A 264 10.67 15.58 -12.81
C PHE A 264 10.45 16.50 -14.00
N GLN A 265 11.49 16.75 -14.80
CA GLN A 265 11.38 17.58 -16.00
C GLN A 265 10.56 16.90 -17.11
N GLU A 266 10.70 15.58 -17.25
CA GLU A 266 10.15 14.88 -18.41
C GLU A 266 8.84 14.17 -18.10
N VAL A 267 8.69 13.52 -16.94
CA VAL A 267 7.55 12.66 -16.60
C VAL A 267 6.40 13.47 -15.99
N LYS A 268 5.18 13.25 -16.49
CA LYS A 268 3.95 13.89 -16.00
C LYS A 268 2.86 12.87 -15.71
N GLU A 269 1.81 13.32 -15.03
CA GLU A 269 0.60 12.52 -14.89
C GLU A 269 0.08 12.04 -16.25
N GLY A 270 -0.30 10.76 -16.32
CA GLY A 270 -0.83 10.14 -17.52
C GLY A 270 0.22 9.51 -18.44
N ASP A 271 1.50 9.86 -18.29
CA ASP A 271 2.58 9.24 -19.06
C ASP A 271 2.66 7.73 -18.77
N TYR A 272 3.03 6.95 -19.78
CA TYR A 272 3.45 5.57 -19.58
C TYR A 272 4.96 5.54 -19.44
N VAL A 273 5.45 4.78 -18.48
CA VAL A 273 6.89 4.65 -18.20
C VAL A 273 7.26 3.19 -18.05
N PHE A 274 8.47 2.86 -18.44
CA PHE A 274 9.14 1.63 -18.07
C PHE A 274 10.34 1.98 -17.20
N PHE A 275 10.51 1.28 -16.09
CA PHE A 275 11.66 1.46 -15.23
C PHE A 275 12.18 0.16 -14.64
N LYS A 276 13.47 0.20 -14.31
CA LYS A 276 14.17 -0.82 -13.54
C LYS A 276 14.67 -0.22 -12.24
N GLY A 277 14.74 -1.06 -11.22
CA GLY A 277 15.16 -0.62 -9.91
C GLY A 277 15.27 -1.76 -8.92
N ARG A 278 15.20 -1.38 -7.64
CA ARG A 278 15.18 -2.27 -6.49
C ARG A 278 14.05 -1.87 -5.55
N LEU A 279 13.47 -2.82 -4.84
CA LEU A 279 12.60 -2.49 -3.71
C LEU A 279 13.45 -2.02 -2.54
N GLN A 280 13.08 -0.89 -1.96
CA GLN A 280 13.69 -0.38 -0.74
C GLN A 280 12.65 -0.36 0.37
N SER A 281 12.98 -0.98 1.50
CA SER A 281 12.20 -0.83 2.72
C SER A 281 12.70 0.40 3.48
N ARG A 282 11.78 1.27 3.89
CA ARG A 282 12.13 2.50 4.62
C ARG A 282 11.24 2.67 5.86
N PRO A 283 11.83 2.83 7.05
CA PRO A 283 11.05 3.21 8.21
C PRO A 283 10.57 4.66 8.05
N TYR A 284 9.33 4.91 8.48
CA TYR A 284 8.79 6.26 8.57
C TYR A 284 7.83 6.33 9.75
N VAL A 285 7.68 7.52 10.32
CA VAL A 285 6.71 7.76 11.40
C VAL A 285 5.49 8.41 10.79
N LYS A 286 4.34 7.72 10.86
CA LYS A 286 3.05 8.30 10.52
C LYS A 286 2.55 9.08 11.74
N LYS A 287 2.42 10.39 11.58
CA LYS A 287 1.82 11.27 12.59
C LYS A 287 0.36 11.53 12.24
N PHE A 288 -0.51 11.44 13.23
CA PHE A 288 -1.91 11.83 13.07
C PHE A 288 -2.46 12.35 14.39
N ARG A 289 -3.44 13.25 14.30
CA ARG A 289 -4.09 13.83 15.46
C ARG A 289 -5.41 13.13 15.70
N LYS A 290 -5.54 12.54 16.88
CA LYS A 290 -6.80 11.99 17.38
C LYS A 290 -7.57 13.07 18.10
N ARG A 291 -8.87 13.15 17.84
CA ARG A 291 -9.81 14.03 18.54
C ARG A 291 -10.93 13.18 19.13
N TRP A 292 -11.46 13.62 20.27
CA TRP A 292 -12.63 13.00 20.89
C TRP A 292 -13.32 13.98 21.83
N THR A 293 -14.59 13.73 22.10
CA THR A 293 -15.37 14.48 23.08
C THR A 293 -15.62 13.61 24.30
N THR A 294 -15.33 14.12 25.50
CA THR A 294 -15.65 13.40 26.74
C THR A 294 -17.16 13.45 27.03
N PRO A 295 -17.72 12.58 27.89
CA PRO A 295 -19.13 12.64 28.29
C PRO A 295 -19.59 14.03 28.77
N GLY A 296 -18.72 14.78 29.46
CA GLY A 296 -18.98 16.16 29.90
C GLY A 296 -18.84 17.23 28.81
N GLY A 297 -18.80 16.87 27.52
CA GLY A 297 -18.75 17.79 26.39
C GLY A 297 -17.38 18.43 26.07
N ASN A 298 -16.34 18.12 26.85
CA ASN A 298 -15.00 18.67 26.62
C ASN A 298 -14.32 18.05 25.40
N ARG A 299 -13.83 18.90 24.49
CA ARG A 299 -13.01 18.46 23.34
C ARG A 299 -11.59 18.16 23.80
N LYS A 300 -11.08 16.98 23.44
CA LYS A 300 -9.71 16.53 23.70
C LYS A 300 -9.00 16.18 22.40
N LYS A 301 -7.68 16.30 22.40
CA LYS A 301 -6.82 15.91 21.28
C LYS A 301 -5.56 15.22 21.78
N LYS A 302 -5.03 14.30 20.97
CA LYS A 302 -3.75 13.62 21.20
C LYS A 302 -3.05 13.41 19.88
N ASP A 303 -1.80 13.85 19.80
CA ASP A 303 -0.93 13.54 18.68
C ASP A 303 -0.38 12.12 18.87
N ILE A 304 -0.50 11.30 17.83
CA ILE A 304 -0.06 9.91 17.82
C ILE A 304 1.00 9.76 16.74
N GLU A 305 2.12 9.15 17.14
CA GLU A 305 3.21 8.79 16.27
C GLU A 305 3.27 7.27 16.14
N LEU A 306 3.19 6.79 14.90
CA LEU A 306 3.20 5.36 14.60
C LEU A 306 4.40 5.03 13.71
N PRO A 307 5.40 4.28 14.20
CA PRO A 307 6.47 3.79 13.36
C PRO A 307 5.91 2.74 12.40
N LEU A 308 6.15 2.94 11.12
CA LEU A 308 5.72 2.10 10.02
C LEU A 308 6.87 1.86 9.06
N LYS A 309 6.71 0.87 8.19
CA LYS A 309 7.68 0.56 7.15
C LYS A 309 6.98 0.55 5.80
N THR A 310 7.46 1.42 4.90
CA THR A 310 7.01 1.42 3.50
C THR A 310 7.97 0.60 2.64
N ARG A 311 7.51 0.13 1.48
CA ARG A 311 8.38 -0.41 0.42
C ARG A 311 8.13 0.36 -0.86
N GLU A 312 9.20 0.87 -1.45
CA GLU A 312 9.13 1.75 -2.62
C GLU A 312 10.17 1.30 -3.65
N VAL A 313 9.89 1.49 -4.94
CA VAL A 313 10.85 1.12 -5.99
C VAL A 313 11.85 2.24 -6.19
N SER A 314 13.10 2.01 -5.81
CA SER A 314 14.22 2.92 -6.12
C SER A 314 14.70 2.68 -7.55
N ILE A 315 14.50 3.69 -8.40
CA ILE A 315 14.76 3.63 -9.84
C ILE A 315 16.24 3.82 -10.13
N SER A 316 16.81 2.89 -10.89
CA SER A 316 18.15 3.01 -11.49
C SER A 316 18.09 3.36 -12.98
N TYR A 317 16.97 3.05 -13.65
CA TYR A 317 16.75 3.33 -15.06
C TYR A 317 15.28 3.60 -15.34
N ILE A 318 14.98 4.59 -16.18
CA ILE A 318 13.61 4.89 -16.63
C ILE A 318 13.59 5.37 -18.07
N GLU A 319 12.52 5.04 -18.76
CA GLU A 319 12.20 5.53 -20.10
C GLU A 319 10.70 5.77 -20.23
N LYS A 320 10.32 6.73 -21.09
CA LYS A 320 8.94 6.94 -21.46
C LYS A 320 8.48 5.90 -22.48
N GLN A 321 7.20 5.58 -22.42
CA GLN A 321 6.54 4.62 -23.29
C GLN A 321 5.46 5.32 -24.10
N ILE A 322 5.58 5.29 -25.42
CA ILE A 322 4.61 5.89 -26.33
C ILE A 322 3.60 4.83 -26.74
N LYS A 323 2.31 5.09 -26.52
CA LYS A 323 1.24 4.30 -27.13
C LYS A 323 1.15 4.63 -28.61
N LYS A 324 1.30 3.64 -29.48
CA LYS A 324 0.93 3.81 -30.90
C LYS A 324 -0.58 4.01 -30.96
N ASN A 325 -1.03 5.18 -31.42
CA ASN A 325 -2.44 5.38 -31.78
C ASN A 325 -2.77 4.40 -32.92
N LYS A 326 -3.88 3.66 -32.77
CA LYS A 326 -4.39 2.78 -33.84
C LYS A 326 -5.03 3.57 -34.99
N ASP A 327 -5.16 4.89 -34.89
CA ASP A 327 -5.81 5.74 -35.87
C ASP A 327 -4.82 6.72 -36.53
N SER A 328 -4.08 6.21 -37.51
CA SER A 328 -3.55 6.99 -38.63
C SER A 328 -3.09 6.04 -39.74
N SER A 329 -4.00 5.22 -40.26
CA SER A 329 -3.85 4.71 -41.62
C SER A 329 -4.53 5.68 -42.58
N PRO A 330 -3.79 6.41 -43.44
CA PRO A 330 -4.39 7.21 -44.51
C PRO A 330 -4.88 6.35 -45.69
N TYR A 331 -4.87 5.01 -45.56
CA TYR A 331 -5.35 4.10 -46.57
C TYR A 331 -6.43 3.19 -46.01
N LYS A 332 -7.67 3.69 -46.01
CA LYS A 332 -8.84 2.88 -46.35
C LYS A 332 -9.39 3.46 -47.64
N LYS A 333 -9.15 2.74 -48.73
CA LYS A 333 -9.76 2.95 -50.05
C LYS A 333 -11.26 2.70 -49.99
#